data_AF-A0A259FK00-F1
#
_entry.id   AF-A0A259FK00-F1
#
_cell.length_a   1.000
_cell.length_b   1.000
_cell.length_c   1.000
_cell.angle_alpha   90.00
_cell.angle_beta   90.00
_cell.angle_gamma   90.00
#
_symmetry.space_group_name_H-M   'P 1'
#
loop_
_entity.id
_entity.type
_entity.pdbx_description
1 polymer ?
#
loop_
_entity_poly.entity_id
_entity_poly.type
_entity_poly.pdbx_seq_one_letter_code
_entity_poly.pdbx_strand_id
1 'polypeptide(L)'
;MHKLAAFPLIATMLLAPALQADPVPQTPTDWLTQMGDFSANTLPLRSPENFLGFLHAATEPVFHQQRFDNLSEPAYWTRATDTFTSPAMPGNFTALATPQTAWAWAQAMMDPRFYEAMGTVLGDQGKWMRWGAASLSPASYQPFFKPFDPQLQARWQAEVQTSANAIAHFNPLALSPAPATK
;
A
#
# COMPACT_ATOMS: atom_id res chain seq x y z
N MET A 1 -31.84 2.65 63.34
CA MET A 1 -31.69 1.69 62.22
C MET A 1 -31.63 2.48 60.92
N HIS A 2 -30.44 2.79 60.41
CA HIS A 2 -30.26 3.52 59.14
C HIS A 2 -29.71 2.54 58.11
N LYS A 3 -30.41 2.37 56.98
CA LYS A 3 -29.97 1.55 55.85
C LYS A 3 -29.02 2.40 54.98
N LEU A 4 -27.75 2.02 54.90
CA LEU A 4 -26.82 2.54 53.90
C LEU A 4 -26.99 1.73 52.60
N ALA A 5 -27.47 2.40 51.56
CA ALA A 5 -27.52 1.87 50.20
C ALA A 5 -26.10 1.93 49.60
N ALA A 6 -25.56 0.78 49.20
CA ALA A 6 -24.32 0.69 48.43
C ALA A 6 -24.64 0.91 46.95
N PHE A 7 -24.12 2.00 46.37
CA PHE A 7 -24.11 2.24 44.93
C PHE A 7 -22.95 1.46 44.29
N PRO A 8 -23.17 0.67 43.21
CA PRO A 8 -22.07 0.14 42.43
C PRO A 8 -21.52 1.23 41.51
N LEU A 9 -20.23 1.51 41.65
CA LEU A 9 -19.44 2.33 40.74
C LEU A 9 -19.20 1.51 39.46
N ILE A 10 -19.91 1.82 38.39
CA ILE A 10 -19.64 1.24 37.07
C ILE A 10 -18.40 1.95 36.51
N ALA A 11 -17.26 1.26 36.55
CA ALA A 11 -16.06 1.67 35.85
C ALA A 11 -16.23 1.37 34.35
N THR A 12 -16.63 2.37 33.58
CA THR A 12 -16.63 2.29 32.11
C THR A 12 -15.17 2.36 31.64
N MET A 13 -14.53 1.20 31.45
CA MET A 13 -13.28 1.13 30.70
C MET A 13 -13.58 1.57 29.26
N LEU A 14 -12.94 2.67 28.83
CA LEU A 14 -12.79 3.01 27.42
C LEU A 14 -12.00 1.87 26.76
N LEU A 15 -12.70 0.96 26.08
CA LEU A 15 -12.07 0.10 25.07
C LEU A 15 -11.57 1.02 23.96
N ALA A 16 -10.27 1.33 23.97
CA ALA A 16 -9.62 1.73 22.74
C ALA A 16 -9.80 0.57 21.74
N PRO A 17 -10.27 0.82 20.50
CA PRO A 17 -10.29 -0.23 19.50
C PRO A 17 -8.86 -0.73 19.34
N ALA A 18 -8.64 -2.01 19.57
CA ALA A 18 -7.39 -2.65 19.20
C ALA A 18 -7.26 -2.49 17.67
N LEU A 19 -6.37 -1.59 17.23
CA LEU A 19 -5.92 -1.56 15.85
C LEU A 19 -5.42 -2.98 15.54
N GLN A 20 -6.17 -3.71 14.72
CA GLN A 20 -5.68 -4.98 14.20
C GLN A 20 -4.37 -4.68 13.48
N ALA A 21 -3.30 -5.40 13.86
CA ALA A 21 -2.05 -5.31 13.14
C ALA A 21 -2.29 -5.83 11.73
N ASP A 22 -2.12 -4.97 10.71
CA ASP A 22 -2.22 -5.40 9.32
C ASP A 22 -1.15 -6.48 9.06
N PRO A 23 -1.49 -7.57 8.36
CA PRO A 23 -0.54 -8.63 8.05
C PRO A 23 0.61 -8.07 7.23
N VAL A 24 1.86 -8.30 7.69
CA VAL A 24 3.06 -7.82 7.00
C VAL A 24 3.34 -8.70 5.78
N PRO A 25 3.37 -8.16 4.55
CA PRO A 25 3.67 -8.94 3.37
C PRO A 25 5.06 -9.57 3.41
N GLN A 26 5.18 -10.79 2.88
CA GLN A 26 6.42 -11.56 2.90
C GLN A 26 7.11 -11.64 1.54
N THR A 27 6.36 -11.42 0.45
CA THR A 27 6.89 -11.51 -0.91
C THR A 27 6.85 -10.16 -1.63
N PRO A 28 7.70 -9.95 -2.67
CA PRO A 28 7.61 -8.75 -3.49
C PRO A 28 6.22 -8.54 -4.12
N THR A 29 5.54 -9.62 -4.49
CA THR A 29 4.20 -9.59 -5.08
C THR A 29 3.13 -9.16 -4.08
N ASP A 30 3.21 -9.64 -2.83
CA ASP A 30 2.27 -9.24 -1.78
C ASP A 30 2.47 -7.77 -1.42
N TRP A 31 3.73 -7.31 -1.32
CA TRP A 31 4.05 -5.89 -1.10
C TRP A 31 3.51 -5.01 -2.23
N LEU A 32 3.67 -5.45 -3.48
CA LEU A 32 3.15 -4.71 -4.63
C LEU A 32 1.62 -4.65 -4.63
N THR A 33 0.95 -5.74 -4.26
CA THR A 33 -0.51 -5.80 -4.14
C THR A 33 -0.99 -4.81 -3.08
N GLN A 34 -0.34 -4.80 -1.91
CA GLN A 34 -0.67 -3.86 -0.84
C GLN A 34 -0.44 -2.40 -1.23
N MET A 35 0.63 -2.09 -1.95
CA MET A 35 0.87 -0.71 -2.42
C MET A 35 -0.21 -0.20 -3.38
N GLY A 36 -0.84 -1.10 -4.13
CA GLY A 36 -1.97 -0.79 -5.01
C GLY A 36 -3.29 -0.56 -4.25
N ASP A 37 -3.32 -0.82 -2.94
CA ASP A 37 -4.45 -0.53 -2.06
C ASP A 37 -4.19 0.75 -1.26
N PHE A 38 -4.74 1.87 -1.72
CA PHE A 38 -4.54 3.18 -1.07
C PHE A 38 -5.17 3.29 0.32
N SER A 39 -6.01 2.31 0.71
CA SER A 39 -6.54 2.24 2.07
C SER A 39 -5.59 1.57 3.07
N ALA A 40 -4.50 0.94 2.60
CA ALA A 40 -3.51 0.26 3.44
C ALA A 40 -2.04 0.52 3.06
N ASN A 41 -1.77 1.26 1.98
CA ASN A 41 -0.42 1.43 1.40
C ASN A 41 0.60 2.18 2.29
N THR A 42 0.22 2.66 3.48
CA THR A 42 1.18 3.31 4.39
C THR A 42 1.98 2.30 5.22
N LEU A 43 1.68 0.99 5.12
CA LEU A 43 2.31 -0.05 5.94
C LEU A 43 3.85 0.06 6.04
N PRO A 44 4.62 0.31 4.95
CA PRO A 44 6.07 0.46 5.04
C PRO A 44 6.51 1.56 6.01
N LEU A 45 5.72 2.61 6.18
CA LEU A 45 6.05 3.76 7.02
C LEU A 45 5.57 3.60 8.46
N ARG A 46 4.75 2.60 8.75
CA ARG A 46 4.20 2.37 10.10
C ARG A 46 5.23 1.85 11.09
N SER A 47 6.30 1.18 10.61
CA SER A 47 7.43 0.81 11.44
C SER A 47 8.72 0.65 10.63
N PRO A 48 9.90 0.79 11.27
CA PRO A 48 11.19 0.53 10.63
C PRO A 48 11.33 -0.90 10.09
N GLU A 49 10.73 -1.88 10.75
CA GLU A 49 10.75 -3.29 10.32
C GLU A 49 9.92 -3.50 9.05
N ASN A 50 8.73 -2.90 8.97
CA ASN A 50 7.92 -2.92 7.76
C ASN A 50 8.66 -2.23 6.61
N PHE A 51 9.34 -1.12 6.88
CA PHE A 51 10.18 -0.46 5.88
C PHE A 51 11.30 -1.36 5.38
N LEU A 52 11.99 -2.11 6.25
CA LEU A 52 13.03 -3.04 5.83
C LEU A 52 12.48 -4.18 4.97
N GLY A 53 11.33 -4.75 5.33
CA GLY A 53 10.64 -5.75 4.52
C GLY A 53 10.25 -5.20 3.15
N PHE A 54 9.69 -3.99 3.13
CA PHE A 54 9.37 -3.29 1.91
C PHE A 54 10.62 -2.98 1.07
N LEU A 55 11.69 -2.46 1.67
CA LEU A 55 12.95 -2.13 0.99
C LEU A 55 13.56 -3.37 0.35
N HIS A 56 13.51 -4.51 1.05
CA HIS A 56 13.94 -5.79 0.51
C HIS A 56 13.14 -6.16 -0.73
N ALA A 57 11.81 -6.13 -0.66
CA ALA A 57 10.93 -6.38 -1.80
C ALA A 57 11.11 -5.39 -2.96
N ALA A 58 11.13 -4.09 -2.67
CA ALA A 58 11.14 -3.00 -3.64
C ALA A 58 12.46 -2.88 -4.41
N THR A 59 13.50 -3.59 -3.98
CA THR A 59 14.80 -3.65 -4.66
C THR A 59 14.98 -4.94 -5.47
N GLU A 60 14.00 -5.83 -5.46
CA GLU A 60 14.00 -7.03 -6.31
C GLU A 60 13.60 -6.72 -7.76
N PRO A 61 14.23 -7.33 -8.77
CA PRO A 61 13.86 -7.10 -10.17
C PRO A 61 12.42 -7.51 -10.48
N VAL A 62 11.93 -8.60 -9.87
CA VAL A 62 10.56 -9.10 -10.07
C VAL A 62 9.51 -8.09 -9.60
N PHE A 63 9.80 -7.31 -8.57
CA PHE A 63 8.92 -6.27 -8.08
C PHE A 63 8.66 -5.21 -9.14
N HIS A 64 9.72 -4.78 -9.85
CA HIS A 64 9.60 -3.78 -10.91
C HIS A 64 8.90 -4.31 -12.16
N GLN A 65 9.17 -5.56 -12.54
CA GLN A 65 8.49 -6.23 -13.65
C GLN A 65 6.98 -6.31 -13.38
N GLN A 66 6.59 -6.83 -12.21
CA GLN A 66 5.19 -6.92 -11.82
C GLN A 66 4.54 -5.54 -11.67
N ARG A 67 5.29 -4.54 -11.17
CA ARG A 67 4.78 -3.17 -11.09
C ARG A 67 4.46 -2.62 -12.47
N PHE A 68 5.35 -2.80 -13.44
CA PHE A 68 5.07 -2.40 -14.81
C PHE A 68 3.84 -3.13 -15.34
N ASP A 69 3.74 -4.43 -15.08
CA ASP A 69 2.60 -5.22 -15.51
C ASP A 69 1.29 -4.69 -14.93
N ASN A 70 1.23 -4.46 -13.62
CA ASN A 70 0.07 -3.89 -12.95
C ASN A 70 -0.31 -2.51 -13.52
N LEU A 71 0.66 -1.62 -13.72
CA LEU A 71 0.40 -0.26 -14.23
C LEU A 71 -0.19 -0.24 -15.64
N SER A 72 0.08 -1.26 -16.44
CA SER A 72 -0.50 -1.38 -17.77
C SER A 72 -1.93 -1.94 -17.76
N GLU A 73 -2.37 -2.62 -16.69
CA GLU A 73 -3.68 -3.26 -16.63
C GLU A 73 -4.77 -2.26 -16.20
N PRO A 74 -5.91 -2.18 -16.91
CA PRO A 74 -7.01 -1.28 -16.53
C PRO A 74 -7.57 -1.59 -15.15
N ALA A 75 -7.67 -2.87 -14.79
CA ALA A 75 -8.21 -3.32 -13.50
C ALA A 75 -7.42 -2.80 -12.29
N TYR A 76 -6.11 -2.54 -12.46
CA TYR A 76 -5.30 -1.93 -11.40
C TYR A 76 -5.77 -0.51 -11.10
N TRP A 77 -6.06 0.29 -12.13
CA TRP A 77 -6.50 1.68 -12.00
C TRP A 77 -7.92 1.81 -11.44
N THR A 78 -8.81 0.89 -11.81
CA THR A 78 -10.16 0.82 -11.21
C THR A 78 -10.06 0.56 -9.70
N ARG A 79 -9.30 -0.47 -9.29
CA ARG A 79 -9.06 -0.76 -7.86
C ARG A 79 -8.38 0.39 -7.13
N ALA A 80 -7.38 1.02 -7.75
CA ALA A 80 -6.70 2.17 -7.18
C ALA A 80 -7.70 3.32 -6.89
N THR A 81 -8.59 3.61 -7.83
CA THR A 81 -9.63 4.63 -7.68
C THR A 81 -10.61 4.27 -6.57
N ASP A 82 -11.05 3.01 -6.51
CA ASP A 82 -11.96 2.52 -5.47
C ASP A 82 -11.35 2.64 -4.07
N THR A 83 -10.09 2.24 -3.92
CA THR A 83 -9.38 2.30 -2.63
C THR A 83 -9.00 3.73 -2.24
N PHE A 84 -8.76 4.61 -3.22
CA PHE A 84 -8.47 6.02 -2.97
C PHE A 84 -9.70 6.78 -2.45
N THR A 85 -10.88 6.45 -2.95
CA THR A 85 -12.16 7.05 -2.52
C THR A 85 -12.79 6.35 -1.32
N SER A 86 -12.15 5.27 -0.83
CA SER A 86 -12.61 4.51 0.33
C SER A 86 -12.63 5.38 1.61
N PRO A 87 -13.64 5.23 2.48
CA PRO A 87 -13.68 5.89 3.79
C PRO A 87 -12.54 5.42 4.73
N ALA A 88 -11.86 4.31 4.41
CA ALA A 88 -10.70 3.84 5.16
C ALA A 88 -9.41 4.63 4.85
N MET A 89 -9.36 5.36 3.73
CA MET A 89 -8.15 6.09 3.30
C MET A 89 -7.66 7.12 4.35
N PRO A 90 -8.51 7.98 4.96
CA PRO A 90 -8.06 8.85 6.05
C PRO A 90 -7.47 8.08 7.24
N GLY A 91 -8.06 6.94 7.61
CA GLY A 91 -7.58 6.07 8.68
C GLY A 91 -6.18 5.50 8.41
N ASN A 92 -5.87 5.22 7.14
CA ASN A 92 -4.56 4.76 6.71
C ASN A 92 -3.45 5.78 7.02
N PHE A 93 -3.74 7.08 6.89
CA PHE A 93 -2.79 8.16 7.16
C PHE A 93 -2.74 8.55 8.63
N THR A 94 -3.85 8.48 9.37
CA THR A 94 -3.83 8.76 10.81
C THR A 94 -2.96 7.75 11.58
N ALA A 95 -2.86 6.51 11.09
CA ALA A 95 -1.94 5.50 11.62
C ALA A 95 -0.45 5.93 11.55
N LEU A 96 -0.07 6.81 10.61
CA LEU A 96 1.29 7.35 10.52
C LEU A 96 1.54 8.47 11.52
N ALA A 97 0.51 9.22 11.90
CA ALA A 97 0.62 10.39 12.77
C ALA A 97 0.62 10.04 14.27
N THR A 98 0.80 8.76 14.63
CA THR A 98 0.80 8.33 16.03
C THR A 98 2.15 8.61 16.69
N PRO A 99 2.18 8.96 17.99
CA PRO A 99 3.42 9.05 18.75
C PRO A 99 4.22 7.74 18.71
N GLN A 100 3.54 6.59 18.68
CA GLN A 100 4.18 5.28 18.63
C GLN A 100 5.01 5.10 17.36
N THR A 101 4.46 5.43 16.19
CA THR A 101 5.19 5.40 14.92
C THR A 101 6.41 6.32 14.97
N ALA A 102 6.26 7.55 15.48
CA ALA A 102 7.36 8.50 15.59
C ALA A 102 8.48 8.00 16.52
N TRP A 103 8.13 7.41 17.66
CA TRP A 103 9.10 6.84 18.60
C TRP A 103 9.84 5.64 18.01
N ALA A 104 9.15 4.76 17.28
CA ALA A 104 9.78 3.61 16.62
C ALA A 104 10.85 4.07 15.62
N TRP A 105 10.52 5.07 14.79
CA TRP A 105 11.48 5.66 13.85
C TRP A 105 12.64 6.38 14.55
N ALA A 106 12.37 7.15 15.61
CA ALA A 106 13.42 7.81 16.37
C ALA A 106 14.43 6.80 16.94
N GLN A 107 13.93 5.69 17.51
CA GLN A 107 14.79 4.62 18.03
C GLN A 107 15.61 3.96 16.93
N ALA A 108 14.97 3.59 15.81
CA ALA A 108 15.68 2.96 14.70
C ALA A 108 16.78 3.85 14.11
N MET A 109 16.53 5.15 13.97
CA MET A 109 17.53 6.09 13.43
C MET A 109 18.73 6.30 14.36
N MET A 110 18.55 6.06 15.66
CA MET A 110 19.63 6.08 16.67
C MET A 110 20.33 4.73 16.82
N ASP A 111 19.77 3.65 16.27
CA ASP A 111 20.28 2.29 16.38
C ASP A 111 21.19 1.94 15.19
N PRO A 112 22.49 1.67 15.41
CA PRO A 112 23.40 1.23 14.34
C PRO A 112 22.89 0.00 13.57
N ARG A 113 22.19 -0.91 14.25
CA ARG A 113 21.69 -2.17 13.67
C ARG A 113 20.68 -1.93 12.54
N PHE A 114 19.95 -0.81 12.57
CA PHE A 114 19.03 -0.44 11.49
C PHE A 114 19.79 -0.20 10.18
N TYR A 115 20.91 0.53 10.24
CA TYR A 115 21.76 0.79 9.08
C TYR A 115 22.48 -0.47 8.60
N GLU A 116 22.89 -1.36 9.51
CA GLU A 116 23.44 -2.67 9.15
C GLU A 116 22.41 -3.53 8.40
N ALA A 117 21.16 -3.54 8.85
CA ALA A 117 20.08 -4.24 8.16
C ALA A 117 19.82 -3.66 6.76
N MET A 118 19.76 -2.32 6.63
CA MET A 118 19.67 -1.67 5.33
C MET A 118 20.86 -2.03 4.42
N GLY A 119 22.08 -1.97 4.96
CA GLY A 119 23.29 -2.34 4.25
C GLY A 119 23.27 -3.78 3.77
N THR A 120 22.74 -4.70 4.57
CA THR A 120 22.57 -6.11 4.22
C THR A 120 21.60 -6.28 3.04
N VAL A 121 20.47 -5.56 3.09
CA VAL A 121 19.47 -5.59 2.01
C VAL A 121 20.05 -5.03 0.71
N LEU A 122 20.74 -3.89 0.77
CA LEU A 122 21.28 -3.22 -0.42
C LEU A 122 22.57 -3.87 -0.94
N GLY A 123 23.32 -4.54 -0.07
CA GLY A 123 24.59 -5.20 -0.37
C GLY A 123 24.45 -6.67 -0.78
N ASP A 124 23.24 -7.23 -0.83
CA ASP A 124 23.00 -8.63 -1.22
C ASP A 124 23.59 -8.93 -2.61
N GLN A 125 24.67 -9.73 -2.65
CA GLN A 125 25.31 -10.15 -3.89
C GLN A 125 24.38 -11.01 -4.77
N GLY A 126 23.54 -11.83 -4.15
CA GLY A 126 22.54 -12.61 -4.85
C GLY A 126 21.53 -11.72 -5.58
N LYS A 127 21.22 -10.54 -5.03
CA LYS A 127 20.36 -9.55 -5.68
C LYS A 127 20.97 -9.00 -6.95
N TRP A 128 22.27 -8.70 -6.94
CA TRP A 128 22.99 -8.27 -8.16
C TRP A 128 22.98 -9.34 -9.23
N MET A 129 23.12 -10.61 -8.85
CA MET A 129 22.96 -11.73 -9.79
C MET A 129 21.54 -11.82 -10.35
N ARG A 130 20.50 -11.66 -9.50
CA ARG A 130 19.10 -11.63 -9.95
C ARG A 130 18.85 -10.48 -10.92
N TRP A 131 19.40 -9.29 -10.67
CA TRP A 131 19.33 -8.16 -11.61
C TRP A 131 20.06 -8.44 -12.93
N GLY A 132 21.25 -9.04 -12.87
CA GLY A 132 21.98 -9.48 -14.06
C GLY A 132 21.22 -10.52 -14.87
N ALA A 133 20.57 -11.49 -14.22
CA ALA A 133 19.71 -12.47 -14.89
C ALA A 133 18.44 -11.81 -15.46
N ALA A 134 17.83 -10.90 -14.70
CA ALA A 134 16.62 -10.20 -15.12
C ALA A 134 16.87 -9.36 -16.37
N SER A 135 17.97 -8.59 -16.45
CA SER A 135 18.27 -7.74 -17.61
C SER A 135 18.44 -8.53 -18.91
N LEU A 136 18.89 -9.79 -18.82
CA LEU A 136 19.03 -10.70 -19.94
C LEU A 136 17.76 -11.52 -20.23
N SER A 137 16.78 -11.48 -19.32
CA SER A 137 15.55 -12.26 -19.47
C SER A 137 14.61 -11.62 -20.50
N PRO A 138 13.89 -12.42 -21.31
CA PRO A 138 12.85 -11.90 -22.20
C PRO A 138 11.79 -11.06 -21.48
N ALA A 139 11.50 -11.39 -20.22
CA ALA A 139 10.52 -10.70 -19.39
C ALA A 139 10.85 -9.20 -19.21
N SER A 140 12.13 -8.82 -19.16
CA SER A 140 12.52 -7.41 -19.02
C SER A 140 12.23 -6.57 -20.26
N TYR A 141 12.00 -7.21 -21.41
CA TYR A 141 11.64 -6.51 -22.65
C TYR A 141 10.14 -6.51 -22.91
N GLN A 142 9.35 -7.31 -22.20
CA GLN A 142 7.89 -7.36 -22.31
C GLN A 142 7.23 -5.96 -22.20
N PRO A 143 7.66 -5.08 -21.28
CA PRO A 143 7.14 -3.73 -21.19
C PRO A 143 7.10 -2.93 -22.49
N PHE A 144 8.10 -3.11 -23.36
CA PHE A 144 8.19 -2.38 -24.63
C PHE A 144 7.16 -2.83 -25.65
N PHE A 145 6.73 -4.09 -25.58
CA PHE A 145 5.77 -4.66 -26.52
C PHE A 145 4.34 -4.61 -26.01
N LYS A 146 4.16 -4.43 -24.70
CA LYS A 146 2.87 -4.43 -24.02
C LYS A 146 1.82 -3.47 -24.61
N PRO A 147 2.15 -2.23 -25.03
CA PRO A 147 1.19 -1.35 -25.70
C PRO A 147 0.65 -1.89 -27.04
N PHE A 148 1.35 -2.82 -27.67
CA PHE A 148 0.97 -3.43 -28.94
C PHE A 148 0.22 -4.76 -28.74
N ASP A 149 0.03 -5.23 -27.51
CA ASP A 149 -0.76 -6.42 -27.21
C ASP A 149 -2.24 -6.17 -27.53
N PRO A 150 -2.83 -6.86 -28.52
CA PRO A 150 -4.25 -6.69 -28.88
C PRO A 150 -5.18 -7.04 -27.72
N GLN A 151 -4.81 -7.98 -26.85
CA GLN A 151 -5.63 -8.35 -25.69
C GLN A 151 -5.66 -7.22 -24.67
N LEU A 152 -4.52 -6.60 -24.40
CA LEU A 152 -4.47 -5.45 -23.50
C LEU A 152 -5.29 -4.28 -24.04
N GLN A 153 -5.18 -4.00 -25.34
CA GLN A 153 -6.00 -2.97 -25.99
C GLN A 153 -7.50 -3.28 -25.87
N ALA A 154 -7.90 -4.54 -26.06
CA ALA A 154 -9.29 -4.95 -25.89
C ALA A 154 -9.77 -4.77 -24.43
N ARG A 155 -8.93 -5.09 -23.43
CA ARG A 155 -9.25 -4.84 -22.01
C ARG A 155 -9.45 -3.35 -21.74
N TRP A 156 -8.59 -2.47 -22.26
CA TRP A 156 -8.75 -1.02 -22.14
C TRP A 156 -10.00 -0.51 -22.85
N GLN A 157 -10.30 -1.01 -24.06
CA GLN A 157 -11.52 -0.65 -24.78
C GLN A 157 -12.77 -1.05 -23.98
N ALA A 158 -12.78 -2.24 -23.37
CA ALA A 158 -13.88 -2.67 -22.52
C ALA A 158 -14.03 -1.78 -21.27
N GLU A 159 -12.92 -1.38 -20.65
CA GLU A 159 -12.92 -0.52 -19.46
C GLU A 159 -13.49 0.88 -19.78
N VAL A 160 -13.06 1.52 -20.86
CA VAL A 160 -13.49 2.88 -21.22
C VAL A 160 -14.89 2.95 -21.86
N GLN A 161 -15.45 1.80 -22.26
CA GLN A 161 -16.81 1.73 -22.81
C GLN A 161 -17.90 2.00 -21.76
N THR A 162 -17.60 1.84 -20.47
CA THR A 162 -18.53 2.26 -19.42
C THR A 162 -18.28 3.74 -19.09
N SER A 163 -19.28 4.60 -19.33
CA SER A 163 -19.17 6.05 -19.13
C SER A 163 -18.87 6.44 -17.67
N ALA A 164 -19.23 5.59 -16.70
CA ALA A 164 -18.86 5.75 -15.29
C ALA A 164 -17.35 5.60 -15.06
N ASN A 165 -16.69 4.63 -15.72
CA ASN A 165 -15.26 4.36 -15.51
C ASN A 165 -14.37 5.33 -16.30
N ALA A 166 -14.82 5.77 -17.48
CA ALA A 166 -14.11 6.79 -18.25
C ALA A 166 -14.07 8.15 -17.53
N ILE A 167 -15.18 8.58 -16.93
CA ILE A 167 -15.22 9.82 -16.13
C ILE A 167 -14.36 9.67 -14.88
N ALA A 168 -14.41 8.53 -14.19
CA ALA A 168 -13.57 8.27 -13.02
C ALA A 168 -12.06 8.27 -13.35
N HIS A 169 -11.66 7.72 -14.51
CA HIS A 169 -10.25 7.66 -14.93
C HIS A 169 -9.67 9.01 -15.38
N PHE A 170 -10.46 9.84 -16.09
CA PHE A 170 -9.94 11.08 -16.68
C PHE A 170 -10.37 12.36 -15.95
N ASN A 171 -11.32 12.27 -15.02
CA ASN A 171 -11.73 13.36 -14.14
C ASN A 171 -12.33 12.82 -12.81
N PRO A 172 -11.50 12.30 -11.89
CA PRO A 172 -11.98 11.71 -10.64
C PRO A 172 -12.75 12.69 -9.75
N LEU A 173 -12.58 14.01 -9.96
CA LEU A 173 -13.28 15.07 -9.23
C LEU A 173 -14.68 15.39 -9.78
N ALA A 174 -15.02 14.93 -10.99
CA ALA A 174 -16.34 15.17 -11.59
C ALA A 174 -17.47 14.36 -10.93
N LEU A 175 -17.14 13.37 -10.10
CA LEU A 175 -18.11 12.55 -9.37
C LEU A 175 -18.63 13.21 -8.08
N SER A 176 -18.18 14.42 -7.74
CA SER A 176 -18.74 15.17 -6.61
C SER A 176 -20.16 15.64 -6.95
N PRO A 177 -21.21 15.24 -6.21
CA PRO A 177 -22.53 15.82 -6.38
C PRO A 177 -22.41 17.32 -6.09
N ALA A 178 -22.87 18.16 -7.03
CA ALA A 178 -22.90 19.60 -6.85
C ALA A 178 -23.55 19.95 -5.50
N PRO A 179 -23.00 20.91 -4.73
CA PRO A 179 -23.62 21.32 -3.49
C PRO A 179 -25.06 21.76 -3.81
N ALA A 180 -26.02 21.12 -3.15
CA ALA A 180 -27.42 21.49 -3.27
C ALA A 180 -27.55 22.95 -2.81
N THR A 181 -27.66 23.86 -3.77
CA THR A 181 -28.01 25.25 -3.52
C THR A 181 -29.40 25.27 -2.89
N LYS A 182 -29.47 25.65 -1.62
CA LYS A 182 -30.72 26.01 -0.95
C LYS A 182 -31.21 27.37 -1.46
#